data_AF-A0A534KX91-F1
#
_entry.id   AF-A0A534KX91-F1
#
_cell.length_a   1.000
_cell.length_b   1.000
_cell.length_c   1.000
_cell.angle_alpha   90.00
_cell.angle_beta   90.00
_cell.angle_gamma   90.00
#
_symmetry.space_group_name_H-M   'P 1'
#
loop_
_entity.id
_entity.type
_entity.pdbx_description
1 polymer ?
#
loop_
_entity_poly.entity_id
_entity_poly.type
_entity_poly.pdbx_seq_one_letter_code
_entity_poly.pdbx_strand_id
1 'polypeptide(L)'
;FGREDSALVYLNDPALVKSASGFVSSVLLSATVQFRHGLPFVNVLSKSDLLSEEELERIVKWSLDPFALYEGLFADGATPKTLLDVEFLKSMESIGVYRRVHPVSSEITFGFDEIYNQVQQVFEGGEDLQKD
;
A
#
# COMPACT_ATOMS: atom_id res chain seq x y z
N PHE A 1 -7.01 -25.22 6.27
CA PHE A 1 -8.36 -24.87 6.74
C PHE A 1 -8.38 -23.38 7.09
N GLY A 2 -9.43 -22.63 6.75
CA GLY A 2 -9.58 -21.20 7.05
C GLY A 2 -8.99 -20.21 6.03
N ARG A 3 -8.42 -20.69 4.91
CA ARG A 3 -7.80 -19.82 3.89
C ARG A 3 -8.83 -18.97 3.14
N GLU A 4 -10.03 -19.53 2.92
CA GLU A 4 -11.19 -18.84 2.33
C GLU A 4 -11.62 -17.63 3.17
N ASP A 5 -11.40 -17.69 4.49
CA ASP A 5 -11.78 -16.67 5.48
C ASP A 5 -10.56 -15.89 6.02
N SER A 6 -9.46 -15.82 5.24
CA SER A 6 -8.21 -15.19 5.66
C SER A 6 -7.88 -13.96 4.82
N ALA A 7 -7.53 -12.86 5.47
CA ALA A 7 -6.97 -11.67 4.84
C ALA A 7 -5.56 -11.37 5.38
N LEU A 8 -4.77 -10.69 4.56
CA LEU A 8 -3.45 -10.18 4.92
C LEU A 8 -3.50 -8.67 5.08
N VAL A 9 -3.05 -8.18 6.24
CA VAL A 9 -2.79 -6.77 6.47
C VAL A 9 -1.27 -6.56 6.47
N TYR A 10 -0.78 -5.82 5.49
CA TYR A 10 0.64 -5.52 5.37
C TYR A 10 0.94 -4.14 5.97
N LEU A 11 1.83 -4.10 6.95
CA LEU A 11 2.15 -2.89 7.70
C LEU A 11 3.43 -2.25 7.16
N ASN A 12 3.30 -1.04 6.63
CA ASN A 12 4.43 -0.18 6.29
C ASN A 12 4.77 0.70 7.48
N ASP A 13 6.05 0.69 7.85
CA ASP A 13 6.59 1.64 8.82
C ASP A 13 6.83 2.99 8.11
N PRO A 14 6.28 4.12 8.63
CA PRO A 14 6.50 5.44 8.06
C PRO A 14 7.98 5.77 7.83
N ALA A 15 8.88 5.34 8.72
CA ALA A 15 10.31 5.61 8.61
C ALA A 15 10.94 5.08 7.32
N LEU A 16 10.34 4.04 6.71
CA LEU A 16 10.83 3.42 5.48
C LEU A 16 10.20 4.03 4.21
N VAL A 17 9.11 4.78 4.34
CA VAL A 17 8.31 5.25 3.19
C VAL A 17 8.25 6.78 3.07
N LYS A 18 9.00 7.53 3.88
CA LYS A 18 9.06 9.01 3.80
C LYS A 18 9.66 9.55 2.49
N SER A 19 10.39 8.73 1.74
CA SER A 19 10.95 9.07 0.43
C SER A 19 10.25 8.29 -0.67
N ALA A 20 10.19 8.86 -1.88
CA ALA A 20 9.59 8.19 -3.05
C ALA A 20 10.27 6.84 -3.35
N SER A 21 11.60 6.80 -3.31
CA SER A 21 12.39 5.57 -3.42
C SER A 21 12.07 4.54 -2.34
N GLY A 22 11.90 4.99 -1.09
CA GLY A 22 11.51 4.13 0.03
C GLY A 22 10.11 3.54 -0.17
N PHE A 23 9.18 4.37 -0.64
CA PHE A 23 7.83 3.97 -0.99
C PHE A 23 7.84 2.90 -2.10
N VAL A 24 8.57 3.09 -3.20
CA VAL A 24 8.71 2.07 -4.27
C VAL A 24 9.22 0.73 -3.72
N SER A 25 10.23 0.79 -2.84
CA SER A 25 10.79 -0.42 -2.21
C SER A 25 9.76 -1.15 -1.34
N SER A 26 8.94 -0.38 -0.62
CA SER A 26 7.82 -0.90 0.18
C SER A 26 6.75 -1.54 -0.69
N VAL A 27 6.35 -0.92 -1.80
CA VAL A 27 5.36 -1.50 -2.74
C VAL A 27 5.89 -2.81 -3.30
N LEU A 28 7.14 -2.88 -3.75
CA LEU A 28 7.76 -4.12 -4.24
C LEU A 28 7.70 -5.23 -3.19
N LEU A 29 8.10 -4.93 -1.96
CA LEU A 29 8.07 -5.91 -0.88
C LEU A 29 6.64 -6.39 -0.61
N SER A 30 5.68 -5.47 -0.51
CA SER A 30 4.27 -5.80 -0.30
C SER A 30 3.70 -6.66 -1.43
N ALA A 31 4.07 -6.37 -2.69
CA ALA A 31 3.67 -7.15 -3.86
C ALA A 31 4.23 -8.58 -3.80
N THR A 32 5.49 -8.76 -3.38
CA THR A 32 6.05 -10.11 -3.21
C THR A 32 5.31 -10.94 -2.16
N VAL A 33 4.85 -10.30 -1.08
CA VAL A 33 4.01 -10.95 -0.06
C VAL A 33 2.64 -11.28 -0.64
N GLN A 34 2.00 -10.33 -1.32
CA GLN A 34 0.70 -10.54 -1.96
C GLN A 34 0.75 -11.72 -2.94
N PHE A 35 1.75 -11.78 -3.82
CA PHE A 35 1.90 -12.87 -4.79
C PHE A 35 2.14 -14.22 -4.13
N ARG A 36 2.95 -14.27 -3.07
CA ARG A 36 3.21 -15.50 -2.33
C ARG A 36 1.94 -16.08 -1.72
N HIS A 37 1.08 -15.21 -1.20
CA HIS A 37 -0.06 -15.65 -0.41
C HIS A 37 -1.37 -15.73 -1.20
N GLY A 38 -1.60 -14.92 -2.23
CA GLY A 38 -2.82 -14.92 -3.02
C GLY A 38 -4.09 -14.79 -2.17
N LEU A 39 -4.04 -13.97 -1.11
CA LEU A 39 -5.15 -13.66 -0.22
C LEU A 39 -5.62 -12.23 -0.47
N PRO A 40 -6.86 -11.90 -0.07
CA PRO A 40 -7.24 -10.51 0.13
C PRO A 40 -6.17 -9.75 0.91
N PHE A 41 -5.78 -8.59 0.42
CA PHE A 41 -4.56 -7.90 0.85
C PHE A 41 -4.85 -6.41 1.08
N VAL A 42 -4.66 -5.96 2.31
CA VAL A 42 -4.85 -4.55 2.72
C VAL A 42 -3.49 -3.97 3.04
N ASN A 43 -3.14 -2.87 2.35
CA ASN A 43 -1.87 -2.20 2.54
C ASN A 43 -2.04 -1.03 3.51
N VAL A 44 -1.27 -1.02 4.59
CA VAL A 44 -1.48 -0.11 5.73
C VAL A 44 -0.20 0.66 6.06
N LEU A 45 -0.34 1.91 6.49
CA LEU A 45 0.72 2.72 7.08
C LEU A 45 0.47 2.81 8.58
N SER A 46 1.22 2.05 9.38
CA SER A 46 0.80 1.62 10.73
C SER A 46 0.96 2.62 11.87
N LYS A 47 1.85 3.59 11.72
CA LYS A 47 2.21 4.60 12.74
C LYS A 47 1.98 6.01 12.18
N SER A 48 0.83 6.24 11.55
CA SER A 48 0.56 7.48 10.82
C SER A 48 0.61 8.73 11.72
N ASP A 49 0.44 8.56 13.02
CA ASP A 49 0.60 9.60 14.05
C ASP A 49 2.01 10.19 14.14
N LEU A 50 3.04 9.50 13.65
CA LEU A 50 4.42 9.98 13.64
C LEU A 50 4.76 10.89 12.43
N LEU A 51 3.79 11.12 11.55
CA LEU A 51 3.95 11.94 10.36
C LEU A 51 3.30 13.30 10.54
N SER A 52 3.90 14.33 9.93
CA SER A 52 3.15 15.57 9.71
C SER A 52 2.00 15.33 8.73
N GLU A 53 1.02 16.22 8.71
CA GLU A 53 -0.10 16.16 7.77
C GLU A 53 0.41 16.15 6.32
N GLU A 54 1.39 17.00 6.01
CA GLU A 54 1.98 17.07 4.67
C GLU A 54 2.76 15.80 4.28
N GLU A 55 3.48 15.19 5.23
CA GLU A 55 4.16 13.92 5.00
C GLU A 55 3.15 12.80 4.71
N LEU A 56 2.09 12.73 5.53
CA LEU A 56 1.03 11.74 5.41
C LEU A 56 0.28 11.87 4.08
N GLU A 57 -0.17 13.08 3.75
CA GLU A 57 -0.87 13.37 2.50
C GLU A 57 -0.01 13.01 1.29
N ARG A 58 1.29 13.34 1.32
CA ARG A 58 2.21 12.99 0.24
C ARG A 58 2.36 11.48 0.05
N ILE A 59 2.53 10.72 1.14
CA ILE A 59 2.64 9.25 1.07
C ILE A 59 1.35 8.62 0.54
N VAL A 60 0.19 9.08 1.02
CA VAL A 60 -1.10 8.60 0.54
C VAL A 60 -1.29 8.98 -0.93
N LYS A 61 -0.94 10.20 -1.33
CA LYS A 61 -1.01 10.67 -2.71
C LYS A 61 -0.18 9.80 -3.63
N TRP A 62 1.04 9.42 -3.24
CA TRP A 62 1.83 8.47 -4.01
C TRP A 62 1.01 7.21 -4.28
N SER A 63 0.46 6.55 -3.26
CA SER A 63 -0.34 5.33 -3.43
C SER A 63 -1.57 5.43 -4.34
N LEU A 64 -2.04 6.64 -4.65
CA LEU A 64 -3.24 6.92 -5.45
C LEU A 64 -2.91 7.43 -6.85
N ASP A 65 -1.79 8.13 -6.99
CA ASP A 65 -1.37 8.82 -8.20
C ASP A 65 0.09 8.49 -8.49
N PRO A 66 0.35 7.49 -9.36
CA PRO A 66 1.71 7.14 -9.76
C PRO A 66 2.47 8.30 -10.38
N PHE A 67 1.80 9.28 -11.01
CA PHE A 67 2.45 10.48 -11.54
C PHE A 67 3.08 11.31 -10.42
N ALA A 68 2.38 11.50 -9.31
CA ALA A 68 2.93 12.15 -8.12
C ALA A 68 4.14 11.39 -7.55
N LEU A 69 4.16 10.06 -7.65
CA LEU A 69 5.31 9.26 -7.25
C LEU A 69 6.49 9.43 -8.21
N TYR A 70 6.24 9.48 -9.53
CA TYR A 70 7.26 9.83 -10.52
C TYR A 70 7.87 11.20 -10.25
N GLU A 71 7.06 12.23 -10.02
CA GLU A 71 7.55 13.56 -9.64
C GLU A 71 8.42 13.49 -8.38
N GLY A 72 7.99 12.73 -7.37
CA GLY A 72 8.74 12.52 -6.14
C GLY A 72 10.10 11.83 -6.34
N LEU A 73 10.21 10.90 -7.31
CA LEU A 73 11.47 10.24 -7.64
C LEU A 73 12.48 11.19 -8.31
N PHE A 74 12.01 12.23 -9.00
CA PHE A 74 12.86 13.17 -9.73
C PHE A 74 13.06 14.52 -9.04
N ALA A 75 12.47 14.74 -7.86
CA ALA A 75 12.53 16.02 -7.14
C ALA A 75 13.96 16.50 -6.88
N ASP A 76 14.88 15.59 -6.55
CA ASP A 76 16.30 15.88 -6.28
C ASP A 76 17.21 15.59 -7.49
N GLY A 77 16.62 15.38 -8.67
CA GLY A 77 17.32 15.03 -9.91
C GLY A 77 17.46 13.52 -10.15
N ALA A 78 17.72 13.17 -11.42
CA ALA A 78 17.82 11.78 -11.84
C ALA A 78 19.14 11.13 -11.39
N THR A 79 19.03 9.99 -10.74
CA THR A 79 20.12 9.07 -10.38
C THR A 79 19.88 7.68 -10.99
N PRO A 80 20.91 6.81 -11.12
CA PRO A 80 20.71 5.42 -11.55
C PRO A 80 19.69 4.67 -10.70
N LYS A 81 19.62 4.97 -9.39
CA LYS A 81 18.62 4.39 -8.49
C LYS A 81 17.20 4.84 -8.86
N THR A 82 16.99 6.12 -9.11
CA THR A 82 15.65 6.63 -9.47
C THR A 82 15.18 6.06 -10.81
N LEU A 83 16.08 5.85 -11.78
CA LEU A 83 15.75 5.18 -13.03
C LEU A 83 15.32 3.73 -12.80
N LEU A 84 16.00 3.02 -11.90
CA LEU A 84 15.60 1.67 -11.50
C LEU A 84 14.23 1.66 -10.79
N ASP A 85 14.00 2.60 -9.87
CA ASP A 85 12.72 2.76 -9.17
C ASP A 85 11.56 3.00 -10.16
N VAL A 86 11.81 3.77 -11.24
CA VAL A 86 10.85 4.00 -12.32
C VAL A 86 10.49 2.70 -13.05
N GLU A 87 11.48 1.87 -13.40
CA GLU A 87 11.23 0.60 -14.09
C GLU A 87 10.47 -0.39 -13.19
N PHE A 88 10.76 -0.40 -11.89
CA PHE A 88 9.96 -1.16 -10.93
C PHE A 88 8.52 -0.64 -10.85
N LEU A 89 8.33 0.68 -10.77
CA LEU A 89 6.99 1.26 -10.72
C LEU A 89 6.16 0.90 -11.95
N LYS A 90 6.72 1.06 -13.16
CA LYS A 90 6.06 0.65 -14.42
C LYS A 90 5.67 -0.82 -14.41
N SER A 91 6.57 -1.68 -13.91
CA SER A 91 6.30 -3.11 -13.82
C SER A 91 5.14 -3.39 -12.86
N MET A 92 5.11 -2.72 -11.70
CA MET A 92 4.04 -2.87 -10.70
C MET A 92 2.68 -2.33 -11.20
N GLU A 93 2.67 -1.23 -11.94
CA GLU A 93 1.46 -0.72 -12.61
C GLU A 93 0.91 -1.73 -13.61
N SER A 94 1.79 -2.32 -14.44
CA SER A 94 1.38 -3.26 -15.48
C SER A 94 0.70 -4.53 -14.95
N ILE A 95 1.02 -4.92 -13.71
CA ILE A 95 0.47 -6.10 -13.03
C ILE A 95 -0.61 -5.77 -11.99
N GLY A 96 -0.99 -4.50 -11.83
CA GLY A 96 -2.11 -4.08 -10.98
C GLY A 96 -1.89 -4.25 -9.46
N VAL A 97 -0.62 -4.27 -9.00
CA VAL A 97 -0.27 -4.36 -7.57
C VAL A 97 -0.12 -3.01 -6.89
N TYR A 98 -0.25 -1.91 -7.65
CA TYR A 98 -0.26 -0.57 -7.09
C TYR A 98 -1.60 -0.32 -6.37
N ARG A 99 -1.58 -0.41 -5.04
CA ARG A 99 -2.78 -0.27 -4.19
C ARG A 99 -2.64 0.91 -3.26
N ARG A 100 -3.77 1.54 -2.95
CA ARG A 100 -3.88 2.56 -1.93
C ARG A 100 -3.27 2.08 -0.61
N VAL A 101 -2.55 2.97 0.06
CA VAL A 101 -2.09 2.76 1.42
C VAL A 101 -3.08 3.41 2.39
N HIS A 102 -3.56 2.64 3.36
CA HIS A 102 -4.49 3.11 4.38
C HIS A 102 -3.73 3.54 5.64
N PRO A 103 -3.78 4.82 6.02
CA PRO A 103 -3.12 5.27 7.24
C PRO A 103 -3.89 4.85 8.47
N VAL A 104 -3.17 4.28 9.43
CA VAL A 104 -3.71 3.91 10.74
C VAL A 104 -2.72 4.25 11.84
N SER A 105 -3.24 4.36 13.06
CA SER A 105 -2.42 4.46 14.26
C SER A 105 -3.08 3.70 15.39
N SER A 106 -2.34 2.73 15.94
CA SER A 106 -2.75 2.03 17.15
C SER A 106 -2.69 2.91 18.40
N GLU A 107 -1.87 3.96 18.39
CA GLU A 107 -1.69 4.85 19.54
C GLU A 107 -2.92 5.75 19.75
N ILE A 108 -3.43 6.34 18.67
CA ILE A 108 -4.58 7.24 18.71
C ILE A 108 -5.89 6.57 18.24
N THR A 109 -5.86 5.26 17.98
CA THR A 109 -7.00 4.47 17.46
C THR A 109 -7.60 5.10 16.19
N PHE A 110 -6.74 5.43 15.23
CA PHE A 110 -7.13 6.04 13.96
C PHE A 110 -7.11 5.02 12.81
N GLY A 111 -8.08 5.10 11.90
CA GLY A 111 -8.09 4.36 10.64
C GLY A 111 -8.49 2.87 10.71
N PHE A 112 -8.85 2.36 11.89
CA PHE A 112 -9.29 0.97 12.06
C PHE A 112 -10.61 0.66 11.35
N ASP A 113 -11.55 1.62 11.31
CA ASP A 113 -12.83 1.44 10.63
C ASP A 113 -12.64 1.19 9.12
N GLU A 114 -11.63 1.82 8.51
CA GLU A 114 -11.31 1.60 7.10
C GLU A 114 -10.77 0.17 6.87
N ILE A 115 -9.91 -0.34 7.76
CA ILE A 115 -9.46 -1.74 7.69
C ILE A 115 -10.66 -2.68 7.83
N TYR A 116 -11.53 -2.43 8.80
CA TYR A 116 -12.72 -3.23 9.03
C TYR A 116 -13.62 -3.25 7.78
N ASN A 117 -13.91 -2.09 7.19
CA ASN A 117 -14.71 -1.98 5.97
C ASN A 117 -14.09 -2.71 4.78
N GLN A 118 -12.76 -2.64 4.59
CA GLN A 118 -12.06 -3.38 3.54
C GLN A 118 -12.20 -4.89 3.73
N VAL A 119 -12.04 -5.38 4.96
CA VAL A 119 -12.21 -6.80 5.30
C VAL A 119 -13.66 -7.23 5.06
N GLN A 120 -14.64 -6.44 5.51
CA GLN A 120 -16.06 -6.71 5.31
C GLN A 120 -16.43 -6.74 3.81
N GLN A 121 -15.94 -5.79 3.02
CA GLN A 121 -16.18 -5.78 1.57
C GLN A 121 -15.64 -7.04 0.88
N VAL A 122 -14.51 -7.55 1.35
CA VAL A 122 -13.88 -8.77 0.82
C VAL A 122 -14.70 -10.01 1.15
N PHE A 123 -15.20 -10.15 2.39
CA PHE A 123 -15.83 -11.39 2.86
C PHE A 123 -17.36 -11.39 2.80
N GLU A 124 -18.00 -10.25 3.01
CA GLU A 124 -19.46 -10.09 3.06
C GLU A 124 -20.00 -9.34 1.84
N GLY A 125 -19.19 -8.49 1.20
CA GLY A 125 -19.52 -7.86 -0.08
C GLY A 125 -19.45 -8.80 -1.29
N GLY A 126 -18.99 -10.05 -1.09
CA GLY A 126 -18.88 -11.12 -2.08
C GLY A 126 -19.99 -12.17 -2.00
N GLU A 127 -21.08 -11.91 -1.26
CA GLU A 127 -22.27 -12.76 -1.26
C GLU A 127 -22.99 -12.73 -2.62
N ASP A 128 -22.42 -13.39 -3.65
CA ASP A 128 -23.20 -13.87 -4.81
C ASP A 128 -22.50 -14.99 -5.62
N LEU A 129 -21.56 -15.74 -5.02
CA LEU A 129 -20.93 -16.89 -5.67
C LEU A 129 -20.96 -18.17 -4.82
N GLN A 130 -22.00 -18.36 -4.01
CA GLN A 130 -22.43 -19.72 -3.70
C GLN A 130 -23.41 -20.16 -4.78
N LYS A 131 -22.93 -20.98 -5.72
CA LYS A 131 -23.83 -21.82 -6.52
C LYS A 131 -24.25 -23.00 -5.65
N ASP A 132 -25.56 -23.23 -5.61
CA ASP A 132 -26.20 -24.49 -5.19
C ASP A 132 -25.47 -25.75 -5.68
#